data_AF-A0A6A6P877-F1
#
_entry.id   AF-A0A6A6P877-F1
#
_cell.length_a   1.000
_cell.length_b   1.000
_cell.length_c   1.000
_cell.angle_alpha   90.00
_cell.angle_beta   90.00
_cell.angle_gamma   90.00
#
_symmetry.space_group_name_H-M   'P 1'
#
loop_
_entity.id
_entity.type
_entity.pdbx_description
1 polymer ?
#
loop_
_entity_poly.entity_id
_entity_poly.type
_entity_poly.pdbx_seq_one_letter_code
_entity_poly.pdbx_strand_id
1 'polypeptide(L)'
;MATQSTSKLKADRERKLRSVITFASSLEQRIRVDPADAILLSDIQDHLKPLPLEPSAEIAPKRDQLERQGTTLWNLSTRLHRQASLDNGHSNSKLVCILRAFACMILESARPQRTTPALAGTIKLQKVALKAARSCIDQTQLELGIKVLERAAIHVEELEKLSQNEGFLDDDERVCIRLRVEYFMLRTLLHWKQQRLDLANHFFNQSGVAEYTLDGETAEMFADILLEIGQDQFRSKAFDAAVQWLERAHDLIDRQDRDDLSPDAADLHMCISSYFSMFRHFNTANNCFDNF
;
A
#
# COMPACT_ATOMS: atom_id res chain seq x y z
N MET A 1 -27.22 31.61 -17.49
CA MET A 1 -26.12 30.66 -17.85
C MET A 1 -25.54 29.92 -16.63
N ALA A 2 -25.31 30.56 -15.48
CA ALA A 2 -24.74 29.89 -14.28
C ALA A 2 -25.60 28.73 -13.71
N THR A 3 -26.93 28.84 -13.75
CA THR A 3 -27.88 27.84 -13.21
C THR A 3 -28.02 26.56 -14.06
N GLN A 4 -27.80 26.64 -15.37
CA GLN A 4 -27.80 25.46 -16.25
C GLN A 4 -26.53 24.63 -16.08
N SER A 5 -25.39 25.29 -15.82
CA SER A 5 -24.11 24.62 -15.60
C SER A 5 -24.11 23.80 -14.31
N THR A 6 -24.64 24.33 -13.21
CA THR A 6 -24.76 23.62 -11.93
C THR A 6 -25.75 22.45 -11.98
N SER A 7 -26.86 22.58 -12.71
CA SER A 7 -27.83 21.49 -12.92
C SER A 7 -27.20 20.31 -13.67
N LYS A 8 -26.41 20.58 -14.72
CA LYS A 8 -25.71 19.55 -15.49
C LYS A 8 -24.67 18.81 -14.66
N LEU A 9 -23.86 19.55 -13.89
CA LEU A 9 -22.85 18.97 -12.99
C LEU A 9 -23.46 18.05 -11.94
N LYS A 10 -24.61 18.44 -11.37
CA LYS A 10 -25.36 17.60 -10.43
C LYS A 10 -25.83 16.31 -11.09
N ALA A 11 -26.46 16.40 -12.27
CA ALA A 11 -26.94 15.22 -12.99
C ALA A 11 -25.81 14.25 -13.36
N ASP A 12 -24.64 14.77 -13.72
CA ASP A 12 -23.46 13.96 -14.03
C ASP A 12 -22.90 13.24 -12.78
N ARG A 13 -22.87 13.91 -11.62
CA ARG A 13 -22.48 13.29 -10.34
C ARG A 13 -23.42 12.16 -9.94
N GLU A 14 -24.73 12.39 -10.02
CA GLU A 14 -25.70 11.34 -9.72
C GLU A 14 -25.60 10.16 -10.67
N ARG A 15 -25.35 10.41 -11.97
CA ARG A 15 -25.15 9.34 -12.96
C ARG A 15 -23.93 8.48 -12.61
N LYS A 16 -22.80 9.11 -12.29
CA LYS A 16 -21.58 8.41 -11.87
C LYS A 16 -21.81 7.59 -10.59
N LEU A 17 -22.43 8.19 -9.58
CA LEU A 17 -22.76 7.52 -8.32
C LEU A 17 -23.64 6.28 -8.55
N ARG A 18 -24.72 6.41 -9.35
CA ARG A 18 -25.59 5.29 -9.70
C ARG A 18 -24.82 4.19 -10.44
N SER A 19 -23.98 4.56 -11.41
CA SER A 19 -23.15 3.61 -12.16
C SER A 19 -22.24 2.80 -11.23
N VAL A 20 -21.51 3.48 -10.34
CA VAL A 20 -20.59 2.83 -9.38
C VAL A 20 -21.33 1.88 -8.45
N ILE A 21 -22.45 2.32 -7.87
CA ILE A 21 -23.25 1.50 -6.95
C ILE A 21 -23.79 0.25 -7.66
N THR A 22 -24.37 0.42 -8.85
CA THR A 22 -24.92 -0.70 -9.63
C THR A 22 -23.83 -1.68 -10.00
N PHE A 23 -22.69 -1.19 -10.48
CA PHE A 23 -21.55 -2.03 -10.84
C PHE A 23 -21.00 -2.78 -9.63
N ALA A 24 -20.75 -2.10 -8.51
CA ALA A 24 -20.26 -2.68 -7.26
C ALA A 24 -21.16 -3.82 -6.74
N SER A 25 -22.49 -3.66 -6.83
CA SER A 25 -23.45 -4.71 -6.45
C SER A 25 -23.37 -5.96 -7.33
N SER A 26 -22.96 -5.82 -8.60
CA SER A 26 -22.87 -6.94 -9.54
C SER A 26 -21.56 -7.73 -9.44
N LEU A 27 -20.52 -7.11 -8.89
CA LEU A 27 -19.15 -7.64 -8.95
C LEU A 27 -19.00 -9.01 -8.29
N GLU A 28 -19.60 -9.23 -7.12
CA GLU A 28 -19.46 -10.52 -6.43
C GLU A 28 -20.01 -11.67 -7.28
N GLN A 29 -21.14 -11.47 -7.95
CA GLN A 29 -21.71 -12.49 -8.83
C GLN A 29 -20.87 -12.69 -10.08
N ARG A 30 -20.38 -11.60 -10.70
CA ARG A 30 -19.52 -11.68 -11.90
C ARG A 30 -18.23 -12.45 -11.62
N ILE A 31 -17.56 -12.16 -10.51
CA ILE A 31 -16.33 -12.84 -10.09
C ILE A 31 -16.58 -14.32 -9.80
N ARG A 32 -17.75 -14.68 -9.24
CA ARG A 32 -18.10 -16.09 -9.00
C ARG A 32 -18.33 -16.88 -10.29
N VAL A 33 -18.84 -16.24 -11.34
CA VAL A 33 -19.11 -16.89 -12.63
C VAL A 33 -17.82 -17.14 -13.37
N ASP A 34 -16.98 -16.11 -13.52
CA ASP A 34 -15.68 -16.23 -14.19
C ASP A 34 -14.69 -15.20 -13.61
N PRO A 35 -13.78 -15.62 -12.71
CA PRO A 35 -12.75 -14.73 -12.17
C PRO A 35 -11.64 -14.40 -13.17
N ALA A 36 -11.52 -15.14 -14.28
CA ALA A 36 -10.54 -14.90 -15.32
C ALA A 36 -11.07 -14.02 -16.47
N ASP A 37 -12.31 -13.53 -16.37
CA ASP A 37 -12.94 -12.68 -17.37
C ASP A 37 -12.14 -11.37 -17.59
N ALA A 38 -11.52 -11.25 -18.77
CA ALA A 38 -10.75 -10.07 -19.16
C ALA A 38 -11.64 -8.81 -19.29
N ILE A 39 -12.92 -8.98 -19.64
CA ILE A 39 -13.90 -7.89 -19.75
C ILE A 39 -14.20 -7.35 -18.34
N LEU A 40 -14.39 -8.24 -17.36
CA LEU A 40 -14.56 -7.86 -15.96
C LEU A 40 -13.38 -7.03 -15.44
N LEU A 41 -12.14 -7.41 -15.74
CA LEU A 41 -10.97 -6.64 -15.35
C LEU A 41 -10.97 -5.23 -15.94
N SER A 42 -11.25 -5.11 -17.24
CA SER A 42 -11.37 -3.81 -17.92
C SER A 42 -12.48 -2.96 -17.30
N ASP A 43 -13.64 -3.55 -17.07
CA ASP A 43 -14.79 -2.86 -16.48
C ASP A 43 -14.47 -2.30 -15.08
N ILE A 44 -13.76 -3.08 -14.24
CA ILE A 44 -13.35 -2.60 -12.91
C ILE A 44 -12.41 -1.41 -13.04
N GLN A 45 -11.41 -1.49 -13.93
CA GLN A 45 -10.48 -0.40 -14.16
C GLN A 45 -11.18 0.87 -14.66
N ASP A 46 -12.15 0.73 -15.56
CA ASP A 46 -12.95 1.85 -16.07
C ASP A 46 -13.80 2.50 -14.98
N HIS A 47 -14.42 1.69 -14.11
CA HIS A 47 -15.16 2.22 -12.95
C HIS A 47 -14.26 2.77 -11.85
N LEU A 48 -12.98 2.40 -11.83
CA LEU A 48 -12.00 2.92 -10.87
C LEU A 48 -11.48 4.32 -11.25
N LYS A 49 -11.36 4.62 -12.54
CA LYS A 49 -10.91 5.93 -13.05
C LYS A 49 -11.59 7.13 -12.36
N PRO A 50 -12.93 7.21 -12.25
CA PRO A 50 -13.61 8.36 -11.65
C PRO A 50 -13.63 8.35 -10.11
N LEU A 51 -13.08 7.33 -9.45
CA LEU A 51 -13.06 7.22 -7.99
C LEU A 51 -11.77 7.85 -7.38
N PRO A 52 -11.79 8.27 -6.10
CA PRO A 52 -12.97 8.35 -5.25
C PRO A 52 -13.93 9.45 -5.74
N LEU A 53 -15.22 9.29 -5.42
CA LEU A 53 -16.22 10.30 -5.73
C LEU A 53 -16.08 11.47 -4.75
N GLU A 54 -15.96 12.68 -5.28
CA GLU A 54 -15.84 13.90 -4.48
C GLU A 54 -17.08 14.15 -3.61
N PRO A 55 -16.93 14.50 -2.32
CA PRO A 55 -18.03 14.76 -1.41
C PRO A 55 -19.06 15.74 -1.99
N SER A 56 -20.33 15.36 -1.93
CA SER A 56 -21.43 16.16 -2.47
C SER A 56 -22.77 15.82 -1.81
N ALA A 57 -23.76 16.70 -1.99
CA ALA A 57 -25.11 16.50 -1.47
C ALA A 57 -25.78 15.23 -2.05
N GLU A 58 -25.37 14.82 -3.25
CA GLU A 58 -25.85 13.62 -3.92
C GLU A 58 -25.26 12.33 -3.31
N ILE A 59 -24.01 12.39 -2.84
CA ILE A 59 -23.31 11.23 -2.23
C ILE A 59 -23.66 11.07 -0.76
N ALA A 60 -23.87 12.17 -0.03
CA ALA A 60 -24.19 12.15 1.40
C ALA A 60 -25.27 11.11 1.80
N PRO A 61 -26.43 11.01 1.13
CA PRO A 61 -27.46 10.01 1.47
C PRO A 61 -27.10 8.57 1.06
N LYS A 62 -26.00 8.36 0.32
CA LYS A 62 -25.55 7.06 -0.18
C LYS A 62 -24.27 6.57 0.51
N ARG A 63 -23.70 7.32 1.46
CA ARG A 63 -22.47 6.96 2.17
C ARG A 63 -22.55 5.57 2.83
N ASP A 64 -23.60 5.29 3.58
CA ASP A 64 -23.78 3.97 4.23
C ASP A 64 -23.84 2.83 3.20
N GLN A 65 -24.46 3.07 2.05
CA GLN A 65 -24.52 2.10 0.96
C GLN A 65 -23.13 1.86 0.37
N LEU A 66 -22.37 2.93 0.10
CA LEU A 66 -20.99 2.85 -0.39
C LEU A 66 -20.08 2.16 0.63
N GLU A 67 -20.19 2.47 1.92
CA GLU A 67 -19.38 1.85 2.97
C GLU A 67 -19.65 0.34 3.03
N ARG A 68 -20.93 -0.08 3.00
CA ARG A 68 -21.31 -1.50 2.98
C ARG A 68 -20.74 -2.19 1.73
N GLN A 69 -20.92 -1.61 0.55
CA GLN A 69 -20.42 -2.19 -0.70
C GLN A 69 -18.89 -2.29 -0.72
N GLY A 70 -18.19 -1.21 -0.36
CA GLY A 70 -16.74 -1.20 -0.27
C GLY A 70 -16.22 -2.24 0.71
N THR A 71 -16.87 -2.38 1.87
CA THR A 71 -16.51 -3.40 2.86
C THR A 71 -16.74 -4.83 2.35
N THR A 72 -17.88 -5.09 1.69
CA THR A 72 -18.17 -6.39 1.07
C THR A 72 -17.11 -6.77 0.03
N LEU A 73 -16.75 -5.84 -0.85
CA LEU A 73 -15.76 -6.08 -1.90
C LEU A 73 -14.34 -6.23 -1.32
N TRP A 74 -14.00 -5.47 -0.28
CA TRP A 74 -12.74 -5.63 0.45
C TRP A 74 -12.62 -7.03 1.06
N ASN A 75 -13.67 -7.50 1.74
CA ASN A 75 -13.71 -8.84 2.32
C ASN A 75 -13.67 -9.92 1.25
N LEU A 76 -14.36 -9.74 0.12
CA LEU A 76 -14.27 -10.64 -1.03
C LEU A 76 -12.83 -10.74 -1.55
N SER A 77 -12.16 -9.61 -1.78
CA SER A 77 -10.77 -9.60 -2.24
C SER A 77 -9.82 -10.29 -1.25
N THR A 78 -10.07 -10.16 0.05
CA THR A 78 -9.29 -10.81 1.12
C THR A 78 -9.47 -12.33 1.09
N ARG A 79 -10.70 -12.81 0.89
CA ARG A 79 -10.98 -14.25 0.74
C ARG A 79 -10.29 -14.83 -0.49
N LEU A 80 -10.42 -14.16 -1.64
CA LEU A 80 -9.79 -14.58 -2.90
C LEU A 80 -8.27 -14.65 -2.80
N HIS A 81 -7.65 -13.68 -2.13
CA HIS A 81 -6.22 -13.69 -1.88
C HIS A 81 -5.78 -14.90 -1.05
N ARG A 82 -6.49 -15.19 0.05
CA ARG A 82 -6.17 -16.35 0.91
C ARG A 82 -6.30 -17.67 0.17
N GLN A 83 -7.32 -17.79 -0.71
CA GLN A 83 -7.50 -18.98 -1.55
C GLN A 83 -6.36 -19.13 -2.57
N ALA A 84 -5.96 -18.03 -3.23
CA ALA A 84 -4.85 -18.06 -4.18
C ALA A 84 -3.52 -18.50 -3.55
N SER A 85 -3.27 -18.15 -2.28
CA SER A 85 -2.09 -18.60 -1.53
C SER A 85 -2.09 -20.11 -1.24
N LEU A 86 -3.25 -20.77 -1.22
CA LEU A 86 -3.37 -22.22 -0.95
C LEU A 86 -3.26 -23.07 -2.22
N ASP A 87 -3.72 -22.54 -3.35
CA ASP A 87 -3.88 -23.31 -4.59
C ASP A 87 -2.64 -23.30 -5.50
N ASN A 88 -1.49 -22.73 -5.07
CA ASN A 88 -0.28 -22.49 -5.88
C ASN A 88 -0.55 -21.76 -7.23
N GLY A 89 -1.74 -21.17 -7.37
CA GLY A 89 -2.28 -20.65 -8.62
C GLY A 89 -2.12 -19.15 -8.71
N HIS A 90 -1.19 -18.69 -9.56
CA HIS A 90 -0.98 -17.29 -9.93
C HIS A 90 -2.19 -16.64 -10.66
N SER A 91 -3.27 -17.37 -10.89
CA SER A 91 -4.26 -17.02 -11.92
C SER A 91 -5.11 -15.78 -11.60
N ASN A 92 -5.20 -15.34 -10.34
CA ASN A 92 -6.12 -14.25 -9.94
C ASN A 92 -5.46 -13.08 -9.19
N SER A 93 -4.12 -13.04 -9.07
CA SER A 93 -3.42 -12.02 -8.28
C SER A 93 -3.69 -10.59 -8.76
N LYS A 94 -3.73 -10.39 -10.09
CA LYS A 94 -4.08 -9.10 -10.71
C LYS A 94 -5.53 -8.69 -10.45
N LEU A 95 -6.49 -9.62 -10.53
CA LEU A 95 -7.89 -9.35 -10.18
C LEU A 95 -8.01 -8.91 -8.71
N VAL A 96 -7.40 -9.67 -7.81
CA VAL A 96 -7.41 -9.38 -6.37
C VAL A 96 -6.86 -7.97 -6.09
N CYS A 97 -5.73 -7.63 -6.71
CA CYS A 97 -5.13 -6.30 -6.65
C CYS A 97 -6.10 -5.21 -7.09
N ILE A 98 -6.65 -5.32 -8.30
CA ILE A 98 -7.53 -4.30 -8.88
C ILE A 98 -8.83 -4.16 -8.06
N LEU A 99 -9.38 -5.28 -7.57
CA LEU A 99 -10.56 -5.31 -6.70
C LEU A 99 -10.29 -4.65 -5.35
N ARG A 100 -9.11 -4.85 -4.75
CA ARG A 100 -8.71 -4.18 -3.50
C ARG A 100 -8.65 -2.67 -3.67
N ALA A 101 -8.03 -2.19 -4.74
CA ALA A 101 -7.97 -0.76 -5.03
C ALA A 101 -9.37 -0.19 -5.29
N PHE A 102 -10.22 -0.90 -6.04
CA PHE A 102 -11.59 -0.49 -6.28
C PHE A 102 -12.40 -0.38 -4.97
N ALA A 103 -12.32 -1.39 -4.12
CA ALA A 103 -12.97 -1.40 -2.80
C ALA A 103 -12.47 -0.27 -1.90
N CYS A 104 -11.15 -0.05 -1.86
CA CYS A 104 -10.54 1.07 -1.14
C CYS A 104 -11.09 2.42 -1.64
N MET A 105 -11.16 2.63 -2.94
CA MET A 105 -11.67 3.88 -3.53
C MET A 105 -13.17 4.11 -3.33
N ILE A 106 -13.98 3.04 -3.22
CA ILE A 106 -15.37 3.13 -2.77
C ILE A 106 -15.46 3.57 -1.30
N LEU A 107 -14.62 3.00 -0.43
CA LEU A 107 -14.57 3.38 0.98
C LEU A 107 -14.14 4.84 1.17
N GLU A 108 -13.18 5.31 0.37
CA GLU A 108 -12.81 6.73 0.29
C GLU A 108 -14.01 7.61 -0.10
N SER A 109 -14.83 7.16 -1.06
CA SER A 109 -16.05 7.87 -1.50
C SER A 109 -17.13 7.92 -0.42
N ALA A 110 -17.13 6.95 0.50
CA ALA A 110 -18.06 6.87 1.62
C ALA A 110 -17.68 7.80 2.79
N ARG A 111 -16.49 8.43 2.76
CA ARG A 111 -16.01 9.27 3.85
C ARG A 111 -17.02 10.37 4.23
N PRO A 112 -17.29 10.56 5.53
CA PRO A 112 -18.12 11.66 5.98
C PRO A 112 -17.35 12.98 5.84
N GLN A 113 -18.04 14.02 5.40
CA GLN A 113 -17.48 15.37 5.35
C GLN A 113 -17.62 15.99 6.74
N ARG A 114 -16.62 15.73 7.59
CA ARG A 114 -16.51 16.31 8.93
C ARG A 114 -15.46 17.41 8.93
N THR A 115 -15.65 18.42 9.77
CA THR A 115 -14.62 19.44 10.03
C THR A 115 -13.38 18.83 10.66
N THR A 116 -13.56 17.76 11.45
CA THR A 116 -12.48 16.99 12.06
C THR A 116 -12.67 15.50 11.72
N PRO A 117 -11.69 14.83 11.10
CA PRO A 117 -11.75 13.39 10.86
C PRO A 117 -11.76 12.63 12.18
N ALA A 118 -12.44 11.48 12.23
CA ALA A 118 -12.42 10.64 13.41
C ALA A 118 -11.19 9.71 13.37
N LEU A 119 -10.36 9.74 14.41
CA LEU A 119 -9.11 8.97 14.51
C LEU A 119 -9.26 7.51 14.08
N ALA A 120 -10.19 6.78 14.70
CA ALA A 120 -10.44 5.37 14.38
C ALA A 120 -10.83 5.14 12.91
N GLY A 121 -11.57 6.06 12.31
CA GLY A 121 -11.97 6.01 10.89
C GLY A 121 -10.79 6.25 9.96
N THR A 122 -9.94 7.22 10.27
CA THR A 122 -8.73 7.52 9.48
C THR A 122 -7.71 6.39 9.58
N ILE A 123 -7.49 5.83 10.78
CA ILE A 123 -6.64 4.64 10.99
C ILE A 123 -7.14 3.47 10.14
N LYS A 124 -8.45 3.19 10.16
CA LYS A 124 -9.05 2.09 9.37
C LYS A 124 -8.81 2.29 7.88
N LEU A 125 -9.05 3.50 7.36
CA LEU A 125 -8.86 3.79 5.94
C LEU A 125 -7.40 3.77 5.52
N GLN A 126 -6.50 4.23 6.40
CA GLN A 126 -5.07 4.16 6.15
C GLN A 126 -4.58 2.72 6.04
N LYS A 127 -4.98 1.84 6.96
CA LYS A 127 -4.66 0.40 6.88
C LYS A 127 -5.18 -0.24 5.58
N VAL A 128 -6.39 0.12 5.14
CA VAL A 128 -6.98 -0.35 3.89
C VAL A 128 -6.19 0.15 2.68
N ALA A 129 -5.84 1.44 2.66
CA ALA A 129 -5.09 2.05 1.57
C ALA A 129 -3.69 1.44 1.43
N LEU A 130 -2.95 1.26 2.54
CA LEU A 130 -1.60 0.68 2.50
C LEU A 130 -1.62 -0.77 1.98
N LYS A 131 -2.57 -1.59 2.45
CA LYS A 131 -2.75 -2.97 1.95
C LYS A 131 -3.13 -3.00 0.46
N ALA A 132 -3.98 -2.09 0.01
CA ALA A 132 -4.33 -1.97 -1.41
C ALA A 132 -3.13 -1.53 -2.24
N ALA A 133 -2.38 -0.53 -1.78
CA ALA A 133 -1.18 -0.03 -2.45
C ALA A 133 -0.11 -1.11 -2.58
N ARG A 134 0.21 -1.82 -1.48
CA ARG A 134 1.16 -2.95 -1.50
C ARG A 134 0.75 -3.99 -2.54
N SER A 135 -0.52 -4.42 -2.51
CA SER A 135 -1.05 -5.38 -3.49
C SER A 135 -0.96 -4.87 -4.93
N CYS A 136 -1.03 -3.56 -5.18
CA CYS A 136 -0.84 -2.97 -6.51
C CYS A 136 0.63 -2.99 -6.94
N ILE A 137 1.54 -2.64 -6.05
CA ILE A 137 2.96 -2.58 -6.34
C ILE A 137 3.51 -3.99 -6.62
N ASP A 138 3.14 -4.98 -5.79
CA ASP A 138 3.53 -6.38 -5.97
C ASP A 138 3.06 -6.95 -7.32
N GLN A 139 1.91 -6.46 -7.83
CA GLN A 139 1.34 -6.88 -9.11
C GLN A 139 1.70 -5.93 -10.27
N THR A 140 2.70 -5.07 -10.09
CA THR A 140 3.20 -4.10 -11.08
C THR A 140 2.12 -3.14 -11.63
N GLN A 141 1.00 -2.97 -10.91
CA GLN A 141 -0.04 -1.99 -11.24
C GLN A 141 0.36 -0.62 -10.65
N LEU A 142 1.51 -0.08 -11.09
CA LEU A 142 2.16 1.05 -10.44
C LEU A 142 1.30 2.33 -10.46
N GLU A 143 0.63 2.63 -11.56
CA GLU A 143 -0.30 3.78 -11.65
C GLU A 143 -1.45 3.69 -10.64
N LEU A 144 -1.93 2.47 -10.40
CA LEU A 144 -2.97 2.23 -9.40
C LEU A 144 -2.41 2.35 -7.98
N GLY A 145 -1.19 1.86 -7.76
CA GLY A 145 -0.44 2.06 -6.52
C GLY A 145 -0.22 3.54 -6.19
N ILE A 146 0.17 4.35 -7.17
CA ILE A 146 0.28 5.82 -7.04
C ILE A 146 -1.05 6.39 -6.58
N LYS A 147 -2.13 6.10 -7.32
CA LYS A 147 -3.47 6.62 -7.01
C LYS A 147 -3.95 6.27 -5.60
N VAL A 148 -3.66 5.05 -5.13
CA VAL A 148 -3.99 4.64 -3.75
C VAL A 148 -3.10 5.36 -2.73
N LEU A 149 -1.80 5.52 -3.00
CA LEU A 149 -0.87 6.21 -2.11
C LEU A 149 -1.13 7.71 -2.02
N GLU A 150 -1.67 8.35 -3.05
CA GLU A 150 -2.15 9.74 -2.97
C GLU A 150 -3.27 9.91 -1.94
N ARG A 151 -4.15 8.90 -1.79
CA ARG A 151 -5.15 8.89 -0.73
C ARG A 151 -4.54 8.61 0.63
N ALA A 152 -3.58 7.68 0.69
CA ALA A 152 -2.86 7.39 1.93
C ALA A 152 -2.07 8.61 2.46
N ALA A 153 -1.53 9.45 1.58
CA ALA A 153 -0.85 10.70 1.95
C ALA A 153 -1.77 11.65 2.72
N ILE A 154 -3.02 11.82 2.23
CA ILE A 154 -4.04 12.65 2.90
C ILE A 154 -4.31 12.12 4.32
N HIS A 155 -4.37 10.80 4.49
CA HIS A 155 -4.61 10.19 5.80
C HIS A 155 -3.44 10.38 6.75
N VAL A 156 -2.19 10.29 6.27
CA VAL A 156 -1.00 10.59 7.08
C VAL A 156 -1.08 12.04 7.59
N GLU A 157 -1.37 13.01 6.72
CA GLU A 157 -1.53 14.41 7.13
C GLU A 157 -2.69 14.59 8.13
N GLU A 158 -3.80 13.88 7.95
CA GLU A 158 -4.93 13.89 8.90
C GLU A 158 -4.53 13.32 10.26
N LEU A 159 -3.80 12.20 10.29
CA LEU A 159 -3.34 11.57 11.54
C LEU A 159 -2.32 12.44 12.28
N GLU A 160 -1.39 13.09 11.56
CA GLU A 160 -0.44 14.04 12.15
C GLU A 160 -1.15 15.27 12.76
N LYS A 161 -2.21 15.77 12.11
CA LYS A 161 -3.03 16.85 12.67
C LYS A 161 -3.82 16.38 13.88
N LEU A 162 -4.33 15.15 13.88
CA LEU A 162 -5.06 14.60 15.02
C LEU A 162 -4.12 14.40 16.22
N SER A 163 -2.89 13.92 16.01
CA SER A 163 -1.93 13.71 17.11
C SER A 163 -1.50 15.00 17.80
N GLN A 164 -1.52 16.12 17.09
CA GLN A 164 -1.22 17.44 17.65
C GLN A 164 -2.39 18.06 18.43
N ASN A 165 -3.62 17.70 18.08
CA ASN A 165 -4.84 18.34 18.61
C ASN A 165 -5.58 17.49 19.65
N GLU A 166 -5.45 16.17 19.58
CA GLU A 166 -6.08 15.21 20.48
C GLU A 166 -4.99 14.55 21.32
N GLY A 167 -5.18 14.46 22.64
CA GLY A 167 -4.28 13.69 23.50
C GLY A 167 -4.41 12.21 23.17
N PHE A 168 -3.50 11.69 22.35
CA PHE A 168 -3.49 10.29 21.96
C PHE A 168 -3.24 9.39 23.18
N LEU A 169 -3.90 8.24 23.20
CA LEU A 169 -3.42 7.13 24.02
C LEU A 169 -2.10 6.63 23.41
N ASP A 170 -1.19 6.12 24.24
CA ASP A 170 0.12 5.63 23.81
C ASP A 170 0.01 4.62 22.65
N ASP A 171 -0.98 3.71 22.73
CA ASP A 171 -1.24 2.72 21.68
C ASP A 171 -1.66 3.35 20.34
N ASP A 172 -2.47 4.42 20.37
CA ASP A 172 -2.94 5.11 19.17
C ASP A 172 -1.78 5.85 18.48
N GLU A 173 -0.88 6.45 19.25
CA GLU A 173 0.33 7.09 18.75
C GLU A 173 1.25 6.08 18.08
N ARG A 174 1.52 4.94 18.73
CA ARG A 174 2.32 3.85 18.14
C ARG A 174 1.72 3.34 16.83
N VAL A 175 0.40 3.19 16.77
CA VAL A 175 -0.29 2.78 15.53
C VAL A 175 -0.14 3.83 14.44
N CYS A 176 -0.28 5.12 14.75
CA CYS A 176 -0.15 6.20 13.78
C CYS A 176 1.27 6.31 13.23
N ILE A 177 2.28 6.23 14.10
CA ILE A 177 3.70 6.20 13.72
C ILE A 177 3.95 5.03 12.76
N ARG A 178 3.54 3.81 13.13
CA ARG A 178 3.75 2.64 12.26
C ARG A 178 3.11 2.82 10.88
N LEU A 179 1.87 3.33 10.81
CA LEU A 179 1.18 3.56 9.54
C LEU A 179 1.85 4.64 8.67
N ARG A 180 2.46 5.65 9.31
CA ARG A 180 3.26 6.66 8.62
C ARG A 180 4.55 6.05 8.07
N VAL A 181 5.27 5.26 8.86
CA VAL A 181 6.48 4.55 8.41
C VAL A 181 6.14 3.63 7.24
N GLU A 182 5.09 2.81 7.36
CA GLU A 182 4.63 1.90 6.30
C GLU A 182 4.26 2.65 5.01
N TYR A 183 3.59 3.79 5.10
CA TYR A 183 3.34 4.66 3.95
C TYR A 183 4.62 5.03 3.21
N PHE A 184 5.64 5.51 3.93
CA PHE A 184 6.92 5.90 3.32
C PHE A 184 7.71 4.70 2.79
N MET A 185 7.63 3.55 3.43
CA MET A 185 8.22 2.31 2.93
C MET A 185 7.55 1.82 1.63
N LEU A 186 6.22 1.94 1.52
CA LEU A 186 5.53 1.64 0.25
C LEU A 186 5.85 2.68 -0.84
N ARG A 187 6.05 3.95 -0.49
CA ARG A 187 6.56 4.97 -1.44
C ARG A 187 7.97 4.61 -1.91
N THR A 188 8.84 4.13 -1.02
CA THR A 188 10.19 3.64 -1.35
C THR A 188 10.11 2.50 -2.37
N LEU A 189 9.35 1.45 -2.05
CA LEU A 189 9.12 0.29 -2.91
C LEU A 189 8.57 0.71 -4.29
N LEU A 190 7.55 1.57 -4.32
CA LEU A 190 6.95 2.07 -5.57
C LEU A 190 7.99 2.77 -6.46
N HIS A 191 8.78 3.70 -5.92
CA HIS A 191 9.73 4.48 -6.71
C HIS A 191 10.90 3.63 -7.21
N TRP A 192 11.33 2.64 -6.41
CA TRP A 192 12.29 1.65 -6.90
C TRP A 192 11.72 0.84 -8.07
N LYS A 193 10.47 0.34 -7.98
CA LYS A 193 9.81 -0.35 -9.12
C LYS A 193 9.66 0.54 -10.35
N GLN A 194 9.58 1.86 -10.19
CA GLN A 194 9.60 2.86 -11.26
C GLN A 194 11.00 3.21 -11.78
N GLN A 195 12.06 2.54 -11.32
CA GLN A 195 13.46 2.81 -11.67
C GLN A 195 13.93 4.22 -11.25
N ARG A 196 13.34 4.79 -10.18
CA ARG A 196 13.70 6.10 -9.60
C ARG A 196 14.30 5.92 -8.21
N LEU A 197 15.54 5.41 -8.17
CA LEU A 197 16.23 5.06 -6.93
C LEU A 197 16.54 6.28 -6.04
N ASP A 198 16.71 7.45 -6.66
CA ASP A 198 16.85 8.74 -5.98
C ASP A 198 15.61 9.06 -5.11
N LEU A 199 14.42 8.90 -5.69
CA LEU A 199 13.16 9.10 -4.98
C LEU A 199 12.90 7.98 -3.97
N ALA A 200 13.30 6.74 -4.28
CA ALA A 200 13.23 5.65 -3.31
C ALA A 200 14.07 5.96 -2.05
N ASN A 201 15.31 6.43 -2.22
CA ASN A 201 16.16 6.87 -1.10
C ASN A 201 15.54 8.04 -0.33
N HIS A 202 14.98 9.03 -1.03
CA HIS A 202 14.30 10.16 -0.41
C HIS A 202 13.17 9.70 0.53
N PHE A 203 12.27 8.84 0.03
CA PHE A 203 11.16 8.33 0.83
C PHE A 203 11.61 7.38 1.94
N PHE A 204 12.67 6.59 1.74
CA PHE A 204 13.25 5.78 2.81
C PHE A 204 13.72 6.67 3.97
N ASN A 205 14.45 7.74 3.68
CA ASN A 205 14.91 8.67 4.71
C ASN A 205 13.74 9.36 5.44
N GLN A 206 12.67 9.73 4.72
CA GLN A 206 11.46 10.32 5.32
C GLN A 206 10.69 9.37 6.24
N SER A 207 10.83 8.05 6.03
CA SER A 207 10.15 7.06 6.88
C SER A 207 10.58 7.18 8.34
N GLY A 208 11.84 7.56 8.61
CA GLY A 208 12.39 7.51 9.95
C GLY A 208 12.39 6.09 10.53
N VAL A 209 12.35 5.04 9.70
CA VAL A 209 12.22 3.65 10.16
C VAL A 209 13.31 3.24 11.17
N ALA A 210 14.48 3.89 11.12
CA ALA A 210 15.56 3.64 12.08
C ALA A 210 15.33 4.24 13.47
N GLU A 211 14.39 5.18 13.62
CA GLU A 211 14.12 5.93 14.85
C GLU A 211 13.03 5.28 15.71
N TYR A 212 12.29 4.29 15.15
CA TYR A 212 11.13 3.70 15.80
C TYR A 212 11.31 2.21 16.08
N THR A 213 10.80 1.76 17.23
CA THR A 213 10.66 0.33 17.55
C THR A 213 9.43 -0.23 16.85
N LEU A 214 9.66 -1.07 15.84
CA LEU A 214 8.61 -1.77 15.10
C LEU A 214 8.24 -3.09 15.78
N ASP A 215 7.05 -3.61 15.47
CA ASP A 215 6.73 -5.01 15.71
C ASP A 215 7.44 -5.92 14.69
N GLY A 216 7.70 -7.17 15.07
CA GLY A 216 8.48 -8.13 14.27
C GLY A 216 7.91 -8.32 12.86
N GLU A 217 6.59 -8.49 12.72
CA GLU A 217 5.91 -8.62 11.42
C GLU A 217 6.19 -7.41 10.50
N THR A 218 6.12 -6.20 11.05
CA THR A 218 6.39 -4.97 10.28
C THR A 218 7.87 -4.84 9.92
N ALA A 219 8.78 -5.18 10.84
CA ALA A 219 10.21 -5.16 10.59
C ALA A 219 10.60 -6.14 9.49
N GLU A 220 10.07 -7.37 9.51
CA GLU A 220 10.26 -8.38 8.46
C GLU A 220 9.79 -7.88 7.10
N MET A 221 8.57 -7.34 7.03
CA MET A 221 8.01 -6.82 5.79
C MET A 221 8.89 -5.71 5.17
N PHE A 222 9.45 -4.82 6.00
CA PHE A 222 10.33 -3.76 5.53
C PHE A 222 11.71 -4.29 5.16
N ALA A 223 12.27 -5.23 5.92
CA ALA A 223 13.54 -5.86 5.60
C ALA A 223 13.49 -6.63 4.28
N ASP A 224 12.37 -7.30 3.99
CA ASP A 224 12.12 -7.97 2.72
C ASP A 224 12.15 -6.97 1.54
N ILE A 225 11.48 -5.82 1.66
CA ILE A 225 11.54 -4.74 0.66
C ILE A 225 12.99 -4.27 0.44
N LEU A 226 13.73 -4.04 1.52
CA LEU A 226 15.11 -3.55 1.46
C LEU A 226 16.05 -4.59 0.85
N LEU A 227 15.86 -5.87 1.18
CA LEU A 227 16.57 -6.99 0.57
C LEU A 227 16.29 -7.07 -0.94
N GLU A 228 15.03 -6.94 -1.36
CA GLU A 228 14.65 -7.00 -2.77
C GLU A 228 15.34 -5.90 -3.58
N ILE A 229 15.36 -4.66 -3.05
CA ILE A 229 16.07 -3.53 -3.65
C ILE A 229 17.57 -3.81 -3.71
N GLY A 230 18.17 -4.26 -2.60
CA GLY A 230 19.61 -4.57 -2.51
C GLY A 230 20.05 -5.63 -3.52
N GLN A 231 19.28 -6.71 -3.65
CA GLN A 231 19.54 -7.77 -4.64
C GLN A 231 19.46 -7.26 -6.08
N ASP A 232 18.48 -6.41 -6.39
CA ASP A 232 18.33 -5.80 -7.71
C ASP A 232 19.52 -4.90 -8.09
N GLN A 233 19.99 -4.08 -7.14
CA GLN A 233 21.18 -3.26 -7.32
C GLN A 233 22.45 -4.12 -7.48
N PHE A 234 22.55 -5.22 -6.73
CA PHE A 234 23.65 -6.17 -6.86
C PHE A 234 23.69 -6.80 -8.25
N ARG A 235 22.54 -7.28 -8.76
CA ARG A 235 22.42 -7.82 -10.12
C ARG A 235 22.79 -6.78 -11.19
N SER A 236 22.48 -5.52 -10.92
CA SER A 236 22.82 -4.37 -11.78
C SER A 236 24.27 -3.89 -11.63
N LYS A 237 25.10 -4.56 -10.80
CA LYS A 237 26.49 -4.19 -10.50
C LYS A 237 26.66 -2.82 -9.85
N ALA A 238 25.59 -2.24 -9.31
CA ALA A 238 25.61 -1.02 -8.52
C ALA A 238 25.96 -1.37 -7.07
N PHE A 239 27.19 -1.81 -6.84
CA PHE A 239 27.58 -2.43 -5.57
C PHE A 239 27.40 -1.49 -4.37
N ASP A 240 27.88 -0.24 -4.42
CA ASP A 240 27.73 0.70 -3.30
C ASP A 240 26.27 0.91 -2.90
N ALA A 241 25.36 1.00 -3.88
CA ALA A 241 23.94 1.11 -3.62
C ALA A 241 23.38 -0.19 -3.04
N ALA A 242 23.75 -1.35 -3.59
CA ALA A 242 23.32 -2.65 -3.08
C ALA A 242 23.66 -2.83 -1.60
N VAL A 243 24.86 -2.44 -1.20
CA VAL A 243 25.36 -2.50 0.18
C VAL A 243 24.51 -1.69 1.10
N GLN A 244 24.27 -0.44 0.73
CA GLN A 244 23.50 0.47 1.54
C GLN A 244 22.10 -0.10 1.83
N TRP A 245 21.45 -0.72 0.84
CA TRP A 245 20.14 -1.34 1.04
C TRP A 245 20.19 -2.62 1.87
N LEU A 246 21.22 -3.46 1.67
CA LEU A 246 21.41 -4.68 2.44
C LEU A 246 21.78 -4.41 3.91
N GLU A 247 22.59 -3.39 4.17
CA GLU A 247 22.91 -2.90 5.52
C GLU A 247 21.65 -2.42 6.23
N ARG A 248 20.81 -1.61 5.55
CA ARG A 248 19.52 -1.17 6.10
C ARG A 248 18.62 -2.36 6.44
N ALA A 249 18.58 -3.38 5.60
CA ALA A 249 17.80 -4.60 5.85
C ALA A 249 18.33 -5.37 7.08
N HIS A 250 19.66 -5.52 7.15
CA HIS A 250 20.35 -6.19 8.26
C HIS A 250 20.09 -5.48 9.59
N ASP A 251 20.35 -4.18 9.65
CA ASP A 251 20.16 -3.37 10.86
C ASP A 251 18.72 -3.39 11.36
N LEU A 252 17.75 -3.52 10.46
CA LEU A 252 16.34 -3.56 10.84
C LEU A 252 15.96 -4.89 11.51
N ILE A 253 16.44 -6.01 10.98
CA ILE A 253 16.17 -7.35 11.52
C ILE A 253 17.00 -7.63 12.78
N ASP A 254 18.25 -7.20 12.83
CA ASP A 254 19.16 -7.45 13.97
C ASP A 254 18.67 -6.77 15.27
N ARG A 255 17.81 -5.74 15.15
CA ARG A 255 17.15 -5.08 16.29
C ARG A 255 15.98 -5.87 16.87
N GLN A 256 15.45 -6.86 16.16
CA GLN A 256 14.28 -7.62 16.61
C GLN A 256 14.70 -8.76 17.55
N ASP A 257 13.87 -9.05 18.55
CA ASP A 257 14.04 -10.28 19.31
C ASP A 257 13.66 -11.47 18.43
N ARG A 258 14.41 -12.57 18.54
CA ARG A 258 14.18 -13.77 17.72
C ARG A 258 12.83 -14.40 18.01
N ASP A 259 12.31 -14.21 19.22
CA ASP A 259 11.00 -14.72 19.64
C ASP A 259 9.83 -13.91 19.07
N ASP A 260 10.07 -12.67 18.62
CA ASP A 260 9.07 -11.79 18.01
C ASP A 260 8.95 -11.98 16.49
N LEU A 261 9.86 -12.75 15.91
CA LEU A 261 9.95 -13.00 14.48
C LEU A 261 9.12 -14.22 14.06
N SER A 262 8.61 -14.20 12.82
CA SER A 262 7.88 -15.31 12.23
C SER A 262 8.80 -16.52 11.95
N PRO A 263 8.25 -17.73 11.77
CA PRO A 263 9.04 -18.90 11.39
C PRO A 263 9.85 -18.71 10.10
N ASP A 264 9.32 -17.92 9.15
CA ASP A 264 9.94 -17.63 7.86
C ASP A 264 11.02 -16.54 7.97
N ALA A 265 11.04 -15.79 9.08
CA ALA A 265 12.02 -14.75 9.33
C ALA A 265 13.45 -15.29 9.48
N ALA A 266 13.61 -16.55 9.90
CA ALA A 266 14.91 -17.19 9.99
C ALA A 266 15.59 -17.29 8.60
N ASP A 267 14.82 -17.61 7.56
CA ASP A 267 15.31 -17.68 6.18
C ASP A 267 15.62 -16.27 5.66
N LEU A 268 14.77 -15.29 5.95
CA LEU A 268 15.00 -13.89 5.60
C LEU A 268 16.29 -13.36 6.25
N HIS A 269 16.45 -13.59 7.55
CA HIS A 269 17.66 -13.22 8.30
C HIS A 269 18.90 -13.91 7.72
N MET A 270 18.81 -15.20 7.39
CA MET A 270 19.91 -15.95 6.80
C MET A 270 20.30 -15.39 5.43
N CYS A 271 19.30 -15.07 4.59
CA CYS A 271 19.51 -14.44 3.30
C CYS A 271 20.23 -13.09 3.46
N ILE A 272 19.68 -12.19 4.28
CA ILE A 272 20.27 -10.86 4.53
C ILE A 272 21.71 -10.99 5.03
N SER A 273 21.94 -11.85 6.02
CA SER A 273 23.27 -12.10 6.59
C SER A 273 24.26 -12.67 5.56
N SER A 274 23.81 -13.59 4.71
CA SER A 274 24.64 -14.20 3.67
C SER A 274 25.06 -13.17 2.62
N TYR A 275 24.11 -12.36 2.12
CA TYR A 275 24.41 -11.29 1.16
C TYR A 275 25.34 -10.24 1.78
N PHE A 276 25.13 -9.88 3.04
CA PHE A 276 25.97 -8.92 3.73
C PHE A 276 27.39 -9.44 3.98
N SER A 277 27.54 -10.71 4.38
CA SER A 277 28.85 -11.36 4.54
C SER A 277 29.59 -11.49 3.20
N MET A 278 28.91 -11.97 2.16
CA MET A 278 29.47 -12.05 0.80
C MET A 278 29.98 -10.69 0.35
N PHE A 279 29.23 -9.62 0.65
CA PHE A 279 29.64 -8.27 0.34
C PHE A 279 30.86 -7.81 1.15
N ARG A 280 30.91 -8.01 2.47
CA ARG A 280 32.09 -7.67 3.28
C ARG A 280 33.36 -8.34 2.76
N HIS A 281 33.25 -9.57 2.27
CA HIS A 281 34.36 -10.29 1.63
C HIS A 281 34.73 -9.72 0.25
N PHE A 282 33.75 -9.31 -0.55
CA PHE A 282 34.01 -8.68 -1.86
C PHE A 282 34.65 -7.30 -1.72
N ASN A 283 34.21 -6.49 -0.76
CA ASN A 283 34.75 -5.15 -0.52
C ASN A 283 36.16 -5.19 0.08
N THR A 284 36.46 -6.15 0.95
CA THR A 284 37.83 -6.38 1.42
C THR A 284 38.74 -6.88 0.31
N ALA A 285 38.25 -7.73 -0.61
CA ALA A 285 39.01 -8.17 -1.77
C ALA A 285 39.31 -7.02 -2.75
N ASN A 286 38.32 -6.17 -3.09
CA ASN A 286 38.53 -5.05 -4.02
C ASN A 286 39.40 -3.93 -3.43
N ASN A 287 39.28 -3.62 -2.13
CA ASN A 287 40.19 -2.68 -1.47
C ASN A 287 41.65 -3.17 -1.42
N CYS A 288 41.90 -4.47 -1.60
CA CYS A 288 43.26 -4.99 -1.79
C CYS A 288 43.78 -4.82 -3.24
N PHE A 289 42.90 -4.66 -4.23
CA PHE A 289 43.29 -4.45 -5.63
C PHE A 289 43.49 -2.97 -5.99
N ASP A 290 42.76 -2.05 -5.34
CA ASP A 290 42.91 -0.60 -5.58
C ASP A 290 44.10 0.05 -4.84
N ASN A 291 44.88 -0.74 -4.07
CA ASN A 291 46.08 -0.31 -3.34
C ASN A 291 47.41 -0.74 -4.00
N PHE A 292 47.40 -1.04 -5.30
CA PHE A 292 48.61 -1.33 -6.09
C PHE A 292 48.76 -0.42 -7.31
#